data_AF-A0A2H4VLZ2-F1
#
_entry.id   AF-A0A2H4VLZ2-F1
#
_cell.length_a   1.000
_cell.length_b   1.000
_cell.length_c   1.000
_cell.angle_alpha   90.00
_cell.angle_beta   90.00
_cell.angle_gamma   90.00
#
_symmetry.space_group_name_H-M   'P 1'
#
loop_
_entity.id
_entity.type
_entity.pdbx_description
1 polymer ?
#
loop_
_entity_poly.entity_id
_entity_poly.type
_entity_poly.pdbx_seq_one_letter_code
_entity_poly.pdbx_strand_id
1 'polypeptide(L)'
;MEVNFLKEIGVNNGTSRLFVGGVHGKEGLSTINAIHMAENITINGGTLLLCNLPPSPYLSTLDPLYYLSLAGSKLLALVMKNQPEIYLELHCYHPENYTKLTRQDRKEKFGVPGLMELKNGVLIGSVSPLIRSTFFDLNDFPFTLEMPCNPSEESLQTCLEVMEIIAGSGSREEIMERLSRVYPQQVETLDSYFKEFSRNFHSAFEKIKQRSLKTPLKDYQDLEKLINDVVSEGNYDLNPVQIKQLEGAFLIFKEYSSFNSCKFCNTKIRPEI
;
A
#
# COMPACT_ATOMS: atom_id res chain seq x y z
N MET A 1 15.80 -3.94 -21.81
CA MET A 1 14.63 -4.61 -21.19
C MET A 1 13.55 -3.57 -21.02
N GLU A 2 12.33 -3.92 -21.42
CA GLU A 2 11.17 -3.07 -21.19
C GLU A 2 10.88 -3.06 -19.68
N VAL A 3 10.95 -1.88 -19.06
CA VAL A 3 10.74 -1.73 -17.61
C VAL A 3 9.24 -1.62 -17.29
N ASN A 4 8.44 -1.28 -18.30
CA ASN A 4 7.00 -1.23 -18.17
C ASN A 4 6.42 -2.61 -18.37
N PHE A 5 5.50 -3.01 -17.51
CA PHE A 5 4.86 -4.30 -17.60
C PHE A 5 3.42 -4.21 -17.15
N LEU A 6 2.54 -4.92 -17.85
CA LEU A 6 1.15 -5.09 -17.46
C LEU A 6 0.66 -6.46 -17.94
N LYS A 7 0.16 -7.28 -17.01
CA LYS A 7 -0.43 -8.59 -17.33
C LYS A 7 -1.54 -8.89 -16.35
N GLU A 8 -2.67 -9.35 -16.88
CA GLU A 8 -3.80 -9.83 -16.10
C GLU A 8 -3.82 -11.37 -16.15
N ILE A 9 -4.03 -12.00 -15.00
CA ILE A 9 -4.12 -13.45 -14.81
C ILE A 9 -5.47 -13.75 -14.14
N GLY A 10 -6.15 -14.81 -14.59
CA GLY A 10 -7.42 -15.26 -14.00
C GLY A 10 -8.65 -14.94 -14.83
N VAL A 11 -9.81 -14.93 -14.17
CA VAL A 11 -11.12 -14.64 -14.78
C VAL A 11 -11.88 -13.65 -13.90
N ASN A 12 -12.73 -12.83 -14.52
CA ASN A 12 -13.48 -11.75 -13.87
C ASN A 12 -14.60 -12.23 -12.92
N ASN A 13 -14.24 -13.00 -11.88
CA ASN A 13 -15.13 -13.41 -10.80
C ASN A 13 -14.33 -13.87 -9.57
N GLY A 14 -14.57 -13.27 -8.40
CA GLY A 14 -13.86 -13.53 -7.15
C GLY A 14 -12.91 -12.40 -6.76
N THR A 15 -11.95 -12.71 -5.88
CA THR A 15 -11.04 -11.73 -5.26
C THR A 15 -10.20 -10.97 -6.28
N SER A 16 -10.21 -9.64 -6.20
CA SER A 16 -9.38 -8.77 -7.04
C SER A 16 -8.01 -8.54 -6.39
N ARG A 17 -6.94 -8.78 -7.15
CA ARG A 17 -5.55 -8.63 -6.67
C ARG A 17 -4.75 -7.72 -7.58
N LEU A 18 -3.91 -6.87 -7.00
CA LEU A 18 -3.00 -5.98 -7.74
C LEU A 18 -1.60 -6.03 -7.14
N PHE A 19 -0.63 -6.52 -7.90
CA PHE A 19 0.79 -6.46 -7.57
C PHE A 19 1.46 -5.40 -8.44
N VAL A 20 2.13 -4.45 -7.82
CA VAL A 20 2.73 -3.30 -8.50
C VAL A 20 4.17 -3.09 -8.08
N GLY A 21 5.08 -3.08 -9.04
CA GLY A 21 6.46 -2.64 -8.89
C GLY A 21 6.69 -1.26 -9.51
N GLY A 22 7.87 -0.70 -9.28
CA GLY A 22 8.25 0.60 -9.86
C GLY A 22 7.51 1.81 -9.26
N VAL A 23 6.99 1.67 -8.04
CA VAL A 23 6.17 2.68 -7.34
C VAL A 23 6.86 4.05 -7.33
N HIS A 24 8.18 4.11 -7.10
CA HIS A 24 8.93 5.35 -7.13
C HIS A 24 10.41 5.18 -7.51
N GLY A 25 11.04 6.29 -7.90
CA GLY A 25 12.47 6.32 -8.18
C GLY A 25 12.84 5.44 -9.37
N LYS A 26 13.91 4.67 -9.20
CA LYS A 26 14.40 3.70 -10.20
C LYS A 26 14.17 2.25 -9.77
N GLU A 27 13.36 2.03 -8.75
CA GLU A 27 13.13 0.69 -8.16
C GLU A 27 12.50 -0.28 -9.16
N GLY A 28 11.78 0.26 -10.16
CA GLY A 28 11.24 -0.49 -11.30
C GLY A 28 12.27 -1.34 -12.03
N LEU A 29 13.56 -0.96 -12.01
CA LEU A 29 14.66 -1.72 -12.59
C LEU A 29 14.97 -3.03 -11.84
N SER A 30 14.62 -3.10 -10.55
CA SER A 30 14.78 -4.30 -9.71
C SER A 30 13.47 -5.08 -9.58
N THR A 31 12.35 -4.39 -9.33
CA THR A 31 11.05 -5.02 -9.07
C THR A 31 10.50 -5.75 -10.30
N ILE A 32 10.90 -5.34 -11.50
CA ILE A 32 10.51 -6.02 -12.75
C ILE A 32 10.92 -7.51 -12.76
N ASN A 33 12.04 -7.86 -12.11
CA ASN A 33 12.52 -9.25 -12.07
C ASN A 33 11.55 -10.13 -11.26
N ALA A 34 11.06 -9.65 -10.12
CA ALA A 34 10.06 -10.36 -9.31
C ALA A 34 8.70 -10.43 -10.03
N ILE A 35 8.30 -9.33 -10.71
CA ILE A 35 7.08 -9.31 -11.53
C ILE A 35 7.13 -10.36 -12.65
N HIS A 36 8.25 -10.49 -13.35
CA HIS A 36 8.44 -11.50 -14.39
C HIS A 36 8.37 -12.93 -13.85
N MET A 37 8.91 -13.19 -12.66
CA MET A 37 8.77 -14.50 -12.03
C MET A 37 7.32 -14.82 -11.67
N ALA A 38 6.55 -13.80 -11.27
CA ALA A 38 5.15 -13.94 -10.88
C ALA A 38 4.20 -14.19 -12.06
N GLU A 39 4.67 -14.05 -13.31
CA GLU A 39 3.85 -14.16 -14.51
C GLU A 39 3.13 -15.50 -14.70
N ASN A 40 3.67 -16.55 -14.11
CA ASN A 40 3.17 -17.91 -14.23
C ASN A 40 2.51 -18.41 -12.93
N ILE A 41 2.31 -17.51 -11.95
CA ILE A 41 1.59 -17.85 -10.73
C ILE A 41 0.16 -18.29 -11.08
N THR A 42 -0.25 -19.39 -10.47
CA THR A 42 -1.63 -19.87 -10.53
C THR A 42 -2.43 -19.25 -9.40
N ILE A 43 -3.64 -18.76 -9.71
CA ILE A 43 -4.57 -18.23 -8.70
C ILE A 43 -5.82 -19.11 -8.57
N ASN A 44 -6.33 -19.23 -7.35
CA ASN A 44 -7.51 -20.05 -7.03
C ASN A 44 -8.80 -19.23 -7.14
N GLY A 45 -9.04 -18.63 -8.31
CA GLY A 45 -10.18 -17.76 -8.58
C GLY A 45 -9.90 -16.26 -8.39
N GLY A 46 -10.79 -15.43 -8.94
CA GLY A 46 -10.58 -13.99 -9.03
C GLY A 46 -9.61 -13.58 -10.13
N THR A 47 -9.06 -12.38 -9.98
CA THR A 47 -8.09 -11.78 -10.91
C THR A 47 -6.81 -11.40 -10.18
N LEU A 48 -5.71 -11.39 -10.91
CA LEU A 48 -4.44 -10.81 -10.50
C LEU A 48 -3.92 -9.92 -11.61
N LEU A 49 -3.78 -8.63 -11.33
CA LEU A 49 -3.11 -7.68 -12.19
C LEU A 49 -1.67 -7.51 -11.72
N LEU A 50 -0.71 -7.89 -12.56
CA LEU A 50 0.71 -7.63 -12.39
C LEU A 50 1.07 -6.36 -13.15
N CYS A 51 1.73 -5.41 -12.49
CA CYS A 51 2.18 -4.17 -13.10
C CYS A 51 3.60 -3.80 -12.66
N ASN A 52 4.40 -3.22 -13.55
CA ASN A 52 5.62 -2.52 -13.18
C ASN A 52 5.61 -1.13 -13.84
N LEU A 53 5.70 -0.10 -13.01
CA LEU A 53 5.66 1.29 -13.46
C LEU A 53 7.04 1.77 -13.94
N PRO A 54 7.08 2.74 -14.88
CA PRO A 54 8.33 3.32 -15.36
C PRO A 54 9.07 4.08 -14.25
N PRO A 55 10.39 4.27 -14.38
CA PRO A 55 11.15 5.13 -13.50
C PRO A 55 10.55 6.54 -13.38
N SER A 56 10.60 7.10 -12.17
CA SER A 56 10.08 8.41 -11.82
C SER A 56 11.03 9.13 -10.86
N PRO A 57 10.89 10.44 -10.64
CA PRO A 57 11.56 11.12 -9.53
C PRO A 57 11.24 10.43 -8.20
N TYR A 58 12.23 10.31 -7.32
CA TYR A 58 12.01 9.72 -6.02
C TYR A 58 11.22 10.67 -5.11
N LEU A 59 10.06 10.22 -4.66
CA LEU A 59 9.26 10.83 -3.60
C LEU A 59 8.80 9.72 -2.66
N SER A 60 8.87 9.93 -1.35
CA SER A 60 8.44 8.91 -0.38
C SER A 60 6.94 8.68 -0.47
N THR A 61 6.50 7.42 -0.41
CA THR A 61 5.07 7.07 -0.29
C THR A 61 4.46 7.50 1.05
N LEU A 62 5.27 7.94 2.02
CA LEU A 62 4.79 8.58 3.26
C LEU A 62 4.59 10.09 3.11
N ASP A 63 5.01 10.68 1.99
CA ASP A 63 4.76 12.09 1.66
C ASP A 63 3.48 12.19 0.81
N PRO A 64 2.45 12.94 1.22
CA PRO A 64 1.23 13.09 0.44
C PRO A 64 1.47 13.64 -0.97
N LEU A 65 2.56 14.40 -1.20
CA LEU A 65 2.92 14.91 -2.52
C LEU A 65 3.23 13.79 -3.53
N TYR A 66 3.64 12.60 -3.06
CA TYR A 66 3.80 11.45 -3.96
C TYR A 66 2.49 11.13 -4.67
N TYR A 67 1.37 11.06 -3.95
CA TYR A 67 0.05 10.72 -4.49
C TYR A 67 -0.58 11.84 -5.33
N LEU A 68 -0.05 13.06 -5.23
CA LEU A 68 -0.41 14.21 -6.07
C LEU A 68 0.53 14.37 -7.29
N SER A 69 1.62 13.60 -7.33
CA SER A 69 2.53 13.57 -8.48
C SER A 69 1.98 12.72 -9.63
N LEU A 70 2.58 12.84 -10.81
CA LEU A 70 2.25 12.00 -11.97
C LEU A 70 2.47 10.50 -11.72
N ALA A 71 3.47 10.14 -10.90
CA ALA A 71 3.73 8.74 -10.58
C ALA A 71 2.64 8.18 -9.65
N GLY A 72 2.35 8.90 -8.56
CA GLY A 72 1.29 8.50 -7.63
C GLY A 72 -0.10 8.54 -8.26
N SER A 73 -0.40 9.49 -9.15
CA SER A 73 -1.70 9.52 -9.83
C SER A 73 -1.90 8.31 -10.77
N LYS A 74 -0.82 7.81 -11.40
CA LYS A 74 -0.87 6.57 -12.20
C LYS A 74 -1.12 5.34 -11.31
N LEU A 75 -0.43 5.26 -10.17
CA LEU A 75 -0.66 4.22 -9.18
C LEU A 75 -2.11 4.22 -8.70
N LEU A 76 -2.62 5.38 -8.29
CA LEU A 76 -3.99 5.52 -7.79
C LEU A 76 -5.03 5.25 -8.87
N ALA A 77 -4.76 5.57 -10.14
CA ALA A 77 -5.62 5.18 -11.24
C ALA A 77 -5.75 3.64 -11.36
N LEU A 78 -4.67 2.88 -11.13
CA LEU A 78 -4.72 1.42 -11.09
C LEU A 78 -5.51 0.93 -9.88
N VAL A 79 -5.25 1.46 -8.69
CA VAL A 79 -5.96 1.06 -7.46
C VAL A 79 -7.47 1.34 -7.59
N MET A 80 -7.85 2.55 -7.99
CA MET A 80 -9.26 2.95 -8.12
C MET A 80 -10.00 2.18 -9.23
N LYS A 81 -9.31 1.85 -10.34
CA LYS A 81 -9.91 1.09 -11.44
C LYS A 81 -10.19 -0.35 -11.06
N ASN A 82 -9.27 -0.98 -10.32
CA ASN A 82 -9.32 -2.41 -10.03
C ASN A 82 -9.95 -2.75 -8.68
N GLN A 83 -10.05 -1.78 -7.77
CA GLN A 83 -10.57 -1.92 -6.40
C GLN A 83 -10.08 -3.23 -5.73
N PRO A 84 -8.76 -3.43 -5.61
CA PRO A 84 -8.22 -4.71 -5.16
C PRO A 84 -8.42 -4.90 -3.65
N GLU A 85 -8.91 -6.07 -3.25
CA GLU A 85 -8.96 -6.50 -1.84
C GLU A 85 -7.57 -6.94 -1.36
N ILE A 86 -6.72 -7.40 -2.29
CA ILE A 86 -5.33 -7.78 -2.04
C ILE A 86 -4.42 -6.92 -2.90
N TYR A 87 -3.56 -6.16 -2.25
CA TYR A 87 -2.66 -5.21 -2.90
C TYR A 87 -1.23 -5.37 -2.40
N LEU A 88 -0.29 -5.54 -3.32
CA LEU A 88 1.12 -5.72 -3.01
C LEU A 88 1.98 -4.69 -3.74
N GLU A 89 2.61 -3.81 -2.97
CA GLU A 89 3.63 -2.86 -3.46
C GLU A 89 5.02 -3.48 -3.36
N LEU A 90 5.60 -3.82 -4.51
CA LEU A 90 6.98 -4.25 -4.61
C LEU A 90 7.91 -3.03 -4.62
N HIS A 91 8.90 -3.06 -3.74
CA HIS A 91 9.95 -2.05 -3.65
C HIS A 91 11.32 -2.70 -3.69
N CYS A 92 12.36 -1.87 -3.86
CA CYS A 92 13.71 -2.30 -3.53
C CYS A 92 14.43 -1.29 -2.63
N TYR A 93 15.34 -1.81 -1.81
CA TYR A 93 16.17 -0.98 -0.95
C TYR A 93 17.66 -1.25 -1.19
N HIS A 94 18.47 -0.21 -1.03
CA HIS A 94 19.93 -0.38 -0.94
C HIS A 94 20.32 -0.88 0.46
N PRO A 95 21.27 -1.82 0.60
CA PRO A 95 21.59 -2.49 1.87
C PRO A 95 21.81 -1.56 3.07
N GLU A 96 22.38 -0.37 2.86
CA GLU A 96 22.57 0.66 3.89
C GLU A 96 21.25 1.16 4.53
N ASN A 97 20.12 0.98 3.84
CA ASN A 97 18.80 1.33 4.35
C ASN A 97 18.12 0.21 5.12
N TYR A 98 18.66 -1.02 5.15
CA TYR A 98 18.05 -2.15 5.84
C TYR A 98 17.68 -1.81 7.29
N THR A 99 18.64 -1.31 8.09
CA THR A 99 18.39 -0.94 9.48
C THR A 99 17.40 0.22 9.61
N LYS A 100 17.33 1.11 8.61
CA LYS A 100 16.33 2.19 8.60
C LYS A 100 14.91 1.65 8.42
N LEU A 101 14.76 0.55 7.68
CA LEU A 101 13.48 -0.08 7.35
C LEU A 101 13.00 -1.03 8.45
N THR A 102 13.89 -1.68 9.19
CA THR A 102 13.55 -2.71 10.18
C THR A 102 13.62 -2.26 11.64
N ARG A 103 14.13 -1.04 11.91
CA ARG A 103 14.25 -0.52 13.29
C ARG A 103 12.90 -0.45 14.02
N GLN A 104 12.95 -0.68 15.34
CA GLN A 104 11.75 -0.70 16.19
C GLN A 104 11.16 0.71 16.42
N ASP A 105 12.01 1.74 16.43
CA ASP A 105 11.62 3.14 16.68
C ASP A 105 11.03 3.85 15.45
N ARG A 106 10.62 3.12 14.40
CA ARG A 106 10.03 3.74 13.20
C ARG A 106 8.65 4.31 13.46
N LYS A 107 7.85 3.71 14.36
CA LYS A 107 6.51 4.24 14.67
C LYS A 107 6.64 5.66 15.18
N GLU A 108 7.59 5.89 16.09
CA GLU A 108 7.85 7.18 16.73
C GLU A 108 8.49 8.17 15.74
N LYS A 109 9.43 7.71 14.91
CA LYS A 109 10.19 8.61 14.01
C LYS A 109 9.49 8.92 12.68
N PHE A 110 8.78 7.96 12.12
CA PHE A 110 8.22 8.02 10.77
C PHE A 110 6.70 7.80 10.75
N GLY A 111 6.07 7.60 11.90
CA GLY A 111 4.63 7.36 11.98
C GLY A 111 4.23 6.02 11.36
N VAL A 112 5.14 5.07 11.17
CA VAL A 112 4.84 3.72 10.63
C VAL A 112 5.71 2.66 11.30
N PRO A 113 5.22 1.41 11.48
CA PRO A 113 6.04 0.34 12.05
C PRO A 113 7.29 -0.03 11.22
N GLY A 114 8.19 -0.78 11.85
CA GLY A 114 9.27 -1.49 11.17
C GLY A 114 8.74 -2.49 10.14
N LEU A 115 9.48 -2.70 9.07
CA LEU A 115 9.27 -3.86 8.20
C LEU A 115 9.88 -5.11 8.86
N MET A 116 9.24 -6.25 8.65
CA MET A 116 9.70 -7.54 9.15
C MET A 116 10.51 -8.26 8.08
N GLU A 117 11.72 -8.71 8.42
CA GLU A 117 12.45 -9.61 7.53
C GLU A 117 11.84 -11.01 7.57
N LEU A 118 11.53 -11.52 6.38
CA LEU A 118 11.09 -12.89 6.15
C LEU A 118 12.30 -13.81 6.03
N LYS A 119 13.08 -13.64 4.96
CA LYS A 119 14.28 -14.42 4.64
C LYS A 119 15.06 -13.70 3.53
N ASN A 120 16.37 -13.95 3.43
CA ASN A 120 17.21 -13.51 2.30
C ASN A 120 17.13 -11.99 2.02
N GLY A 121 16.99 -11.18 3.07
CA GLY A 121 16.81 -9.73 2.96
C GLY A 121 15.44 -9.28 2.44
N VAL A 122 14.49 -10.19 2.22
CA VAL A 122 13.13 -9.80 1.81
C VAL A 122 12.33 -9.34 3.04
N LEU A 123 11.81 -8.12 2.97
CA LEU A 123 11.07 -7.46 4.04
C LEU A 123 9.58 -7.37 3.67
N ILE A 124 8.71 -7.45 4.67
CA ILE A 124 7.25 -7.30 4.51
C ILE A 124 6.69 -6.31 5.55
N GLY A 125 5.67 -5.56 5.16
CA GLY A 125 4.92 -4.69 6.07
C GLY A 125 3.68 -4.13 5.41
N SER A 126 2.91 -3.28 6.10
CA SER A 126 1.80 -2.59 5.45
C SER A 126 2.33 -1.49 4.53
N VAL A 127 1.61 -1.18 3.45
CA VAL A 127 1.84 0.03 2.65
C VAL A 127 1.64 1.30 3.49
N SER A 128 1.96 2.45 2.90
CA SER A 128 1.72 3.77 3.51
C SER A 128 0.31 3.90 4.09
N PRO A 129 0.16 4.43 5.33
CA PRO A 129 -1.15 4.67 5.92
C PRO A 129 -2.01 5.63 5.08
N LEU A 130 -1.37 6.49 4.28
CA LEU A 130 -2.04 7.46 3.42
C LEU A 130 -2.91 6.78 2.37
N ILE A 131 -2.37 5.78 1.66
CA ILE A 131 -3.14 5.01 0.67
C ILE A 131 -4.00 3.94 1.33
N ARG A 132 -3.47 3.25 2.36
CA ARG A 132 -4.18 2.19 3.10
C ARG A 132 -5.54 2.69 3.57
N SER A 133 -5.58 3.80 4.29
CA SER A 133 -6.84 4.27 4.89
C SER A 133 -7.75 5.00 3.92
N THR A 134 -7.22 5.48 2.80
CA THR A 134 -8.02 6.24 1.82
C THR A 134 -8.74 5.33 0.82
N PHE A 135 -8.13 4.20 0.42
CA PHE A 135 -8.60 3.41 -0.71
C PHE A 135 -8.92 1.93 -0.39
N PHE A 136 -8.61 1.47 0.82
CA PHE A 136 -8.81 0.08 1.22
C PHE A 136 -9.65 -0.02 2.49
N ASP A 137 -10.45 -1.08 2.57
CA ASP A 137 -11.19 -1.41 3.77
C ASP A 137 -10.23 -1.92 4.87
N LEU A 138 -10.69 -1.85 6.12
CA LEU A 138 -9.85 -2.20 7.27
C LEU A 138 -9.23 -3.60 7.16
N ASN A 139 -10.00 -4.56 6.65
CA ASN A 139 -9.62 -5.97 6.55
C ASN A 139 -9.05 -6.37 5.19
N ASP A 140 -8.85 -5.42 4.27
CA ASP A 140 -8.09 -5.68 3.04
C ASP A 140 -6.62 -5.97 3.37
N PHE A 141 -5.90 -6.49 2.35
CA PHE A 141 -4.48 -6.80 2.41
C PHE A 141 -3.63 -5.84 1.57
N PRO A 142 -3.46 -4.56 1.93
CA PRO A 142 -2.49 -3.68 1.29
C PRO A 142 -1.14 -3.74 2.01
N PHE A 143 -0.19 -4.46 1.41
CA PHE A 143 1.14 -4.72 1.94
C PHE A 143 2.24 -4.29 0.97
N THR A 144 3.41 -4.03 1.52
CA THR A 144 4.65 -3.89 0.76
C THR A 144 5.52 -5.13 0.94
N LEU A 145 6.25 -5.48 -0.12
CA LEU A 145 7.30 -6.47 -0.12
C LEU A 145 8.57 -5.82 -0.68
N GLU A 146 9.57 -5.60 0.17
CA GLU A 146 10.83 -4.99 -0.24
C GLU A 146 11.94 -6.03 -0.38
N MET A 147 12.71 -5.92 -1.45
CA MET A 147 13.90 -6.75 -1.69
C MET A 147 15.16 -5.87 -1.81
N PRO A 148 16.38 -6.40 -1.63
CA PRO A 148 17.57 -5.65 -1.99
C PRO A 148 17.53 -5.21 -3.46
N CYS A 149 17.91 -3.98 -3.77
CA CYS A 149 18.06 -3.56 -5.17
C CYS A 149 19.16 -4.39 -5.85
N ASN A 150 18.93 -4.77 -7.11
CA ASN A 150 19.67 -5.86 -7.78
C ASN A 150 19.64 -7.15 -6.94
N PRO A 151 18.44 -7.70 -6.70
CA PRO A 151 18.26 -8.82 -5.78
C PRO A 151 19.02 -10.06 -6.24
N SER A 152 19.49 -10.85 -5.27
CA SER A 152 20.04 -12.18 -5.54
C SER A 152 18.95 -13.13 -6.01
N GLU A 153 19.33 -14.26 -6.62
CA GLU A 153 18.39 -15.33 -6.98
C GLU A 153 17.62 -15.85 -5.75
N GLU A 154 18.29 -15.96 -4.60
CA GLU A 154 17.67 -16.38 -3.34
C GLU A 154 16.63 -15.38 -2.83
N SER A 155 16.91 -14.07 -2.94
CA SER A 155 15.95 -13.01 -2.58
C SER A 155 14.76 -13.02 -3.53
N LEU A 156 15.00 -13.18 -4.84
CA LEU A 156 13.94 -13.28 -5.85
C LEU A 156 13.04 -14.50 -5.64
N GLN A 157 13.63 -15.64 -5.31
CA GLN A 157 12.90 -16.87 -4.99
C GLN A 157 12.02 -16.68 -3.74
N THR A 158 12.55 -16.03 -2.69
CA THR A 158 11.74 -15.67 -1.52
C THR A 158 10.60 -14.72 -1.88
N CYS A 159 10.83 -13.72 -2.74
CA CYS A 159 9.74 -12.86 -3.23
C CYS A 159 8.67 -13.67 -3.95
N LEU A 160 9.06 -14.58 -4.86
CA LEU A 160 8.12 -15.42 -5.59
C LEU A 160 7.27 -16.29 -4.66
N GLU A 161 7.89 -16.98 -3.70
CA GLU A 161 7.18 -17.81 -2.71
C GLU A 161 6.12 -17.02 -1.93
N VAL A 162 6.45 -15.79 -1.52
CA VAL A 162 5.52 -14.90 -0.82
C VAL A 162 4.41 -14.43 -1.76
N MET A 163 4.75 -14.05 -3.00
CA MET A 163 3.78 -13.64 -4.01
C MET A 163 2.82 -14.78 -4.37
N GLU A 164 3.26 -16.04 -4.42
CA GLU A 164 2.43 -17.22 -4.64
C GLU A 164 1.44 -17.47 -3.49
N ILE A 165 1.90 -17.29 -2.25
CA ILE A 165 1.01 -17.36 -1.08
C ILE A 165 -0.08 -16.29 -1.19
N ILE A 166 0.30 -15.04 -1.46
CA ILE A 166 -0.63 -13.91 -1.53
C ILE A 166 -1.61 -14.07 -2.71
N ALA A 167 -1.10 -14.40 -3.89
CA ALA A 167 -1.89 -14.54 -5.12
C ALA A 167 -2.83 -15.76 -5.07
N GLY A 168 -2.41 -16.84 -4.43
CA GLY A 168 -3.20 -18.06 -4.30
C GLY A 168 -4.34 -17.98 -3.29
N SER A 169 -4.45 -16.88 -2.53
CA SER A 169 -5.40 -16.71 -1.44
C SER A 169 -6.50 -15.70 -1.73
N GLY A 170 -7.68 -15.92 -1.17
CA GLY A 170 -8.89 -15.14 -1.41
C GLY A 170 -9.19 -14.03 -0.40
N SER A 171 -8.50 -14.01 0.75
CA SER A 171 -8.70 -12.98 1.78
C SER A 171 -7.44 -12.71 2.60
N ARG A 172 -7.45 -11.61 3.36
CA ARG A 172 -6.42 -11.28 4.35
C ARG A 172 -6.21 -12.42 5.34
N GLU A 173 -7.29 -12.98 5.90
CA GLU A 173 -7.21 -14.04 6.91
C GLU A 173 -6.49 -15.26 6.35
N GLU A 174 -6.82 -15.68 5.13
CA GLU A 174 -6.19 -16.82 4.47
C GLU A 174 -4.69 -16.56 4.18
N ILE A 175 -4.35 -15.36 3.72
CA ILE A 175 -2.95 -14.96 3.50
C ILE A 175 -2.17 -15.05 4.81
N MET A 176 -2.69 -14.45 5.88
CA MET A 176 -2.02 -14.42 7.17
C MET A 176 -1.89 -15.84 7.76
N GLU A 177 -2.90 -16.69 7.60
CA GLU A 177 -2.82 -18.10 7.99
C GLU A 177 -1.71 -18.83 7.23
N ARG A 178 -1.66 -18.71 5.90
CA ARG A 178 -0.65 -19.40 5.08
C ARG A 178 0.76 -18.87 5.34
N LEU A 179 0.92 -17.55 5.48
CA LEU A 179 2.20 -16.95 5.87
C LEU A 179 2.63 -17.44 7.26
N SER A 180 1.71 -17.61 8.22
CA SER A 180 2.07 -18.04 9.59
C SER A 180 2.65 -19.44 9.66
N ARG A 181 2.32 -20.31 8.69
CA ARG A 181 2.87 -21.66 8.58
C ARG A 181 4.35 -21.65 8.18
N VAL A 182 4.82 -20.58 7.54
CA VAL A 182 6.20 -20.42 7.06
C VAL A 182 6.98 -19.44 7.92
N TYR A 183 6.34 -18.35 8.35
CA TYR A 183 6.94 -17.21 9.07
C TYR A 183 6.13 -16.85 10.34
N PRO A 184 6.01 -17.75 11.32
CA PRO A 184 5.09 -17.58 12.46
C PRO A 184 5.37 -16.33 13.29
N GLN A 185 6.64 -16.07 13.61
CA GLN A 185 7.04 -14.92 14.45
C GLN A 185 6.82 -13.58 13.72
N GLN A 186 7.09 -13.54 12.42
CA GLN A 186 6.86 -12.36 11.59
C GLN A 186 5.37 -12.06 11.49
N VAL A 187 4.53 -13.07 11.29
CA VAL A 187 3.07 -12.89 11.22
C VAL A 187 2.49 -12.43 12.55
N GLU A 188 2.96 -12.98 13.68
CA GLU A 188 2.57 -12.50 15.02
C GLU A 188 2.89 -11.02 15.20
N THR A 189 4.07 -10.60 14.77
CA THR A 189 4.49 -9.18 14.84
C THR A 189 3.65 -8.29 13.91
N LEU A 190 3.41 -8.73 12.67
CA LEU A 190 2.55 -8.00 11.72
C LEU A 190 1.11 -7.86 12.23
N ASP A 191 0.59 -8.86 12.95
CA ASP A 191 -0.74 -8.81 13.55
C ASP A 191 -0.79 -7.85 14.75
N SER A 192 0.25 -7.80 15.60
CA SER A 192 0.41 -6.76 16.62
C SER A 192 0.42 -5.37 15.98
N TYR A 193 1.23 -5.16 14.93
CA TYR A 193 1.24 -3.89 14.19
C TYR A 193 -0.13 -3.54 13.62
N PHE A 194 -0.87 -4.49 13.05
CA PHE A 194 -2.22 -4.22 12.56
C PHE A 194 -3.16 -3.75 13.68
N LYS A 195 -3.13 -4.40 14.84
CA LYS A 195 -3.97 -4.07 16.00
C LYS A 195 -3.62 -2.72 16.60
N GLU A 196 -2.34 -2.45 16.79
CA GLU A 196 -1.85 -1.26 17.49
C GLU A 196 -1.80 -0.02 16.58
N PHE A 197 -1.51 -0.21 15.30
CA PHE A 197 -1.32 0.88 14.34
C PHE A 197 -2.49 1.03 13.38
N SER A 198 -2.70 0.03 12.51
CA SER A 198 -3.62 0.17 11.39
C SER A 198 -5.07 0.37 11.82
N ARG A 199 -5.51 -0.34 12.87
CA ARG A 199 -6.87 -0.16 13.41
C ARG A 199 -7.08 1.24 13.97
N ASN A 200 -6.12 1.79 14.73
CA ASN A 200 -6.22 3.13 15.31
C ASN A 200 -6.25 4.20 14.21
N PHE A 201 -5.28 4.15 13.29
CA PHE A 201 -5.16 5.14 12.21
C PHE A 201 -6.39 5.11 11.29
N HIS A 202 -6.79 3.94 10.81
CA HIS A 202 -7.94 3.79 9.91
C HIS A 202 -9.26 4.21 10.57
N SER A 203 -9.48 3.86 11.84
CA SER A 203 -10.70 4.25 12.55
C SER A 203 -10.77 5.77 12.76
N ALA A 204 -9.66 6.40 13.15
CA ALA A 204 -9.58 7.85 13.26
C ALA A 204 -9.86 8.53 11.92
N PHE A 205 -9.24 8.05 10.85
CA PHE A 205 -9.43 8.56 9.49
C PHE A 205 -10.90 8.46 9.03
N GLU A 206 -11.55 7.32 9.22
CA GLU A 206 -12.97 7.16 8.84
C GLU A 206 -13.88 8.10 9.63
N LYS A 207 -13.58 8.37 10.91
CA LYS A 207 -14.32 9.38 11.69
C LYS A 207 -14.11 10.80 11.18
N ILE A 208 -12.88 11.17 10.82
CA ILE A 208 -12.57 12.47 10.20
C ILE A 208 -13.35 12.63 8.90
N LYS A 209 -13.30 11.63 8.02
CA LYS A 209 -14.06 11.59 6.77
C LYS A 209 -15.55 11.78 7.02
N GLN A 210 -16.16 11.01 7.91
CA GLN A 210 -17.57 11.11 8.26
C GLN A 210 -17.98 12.50 8.80
N ARG A 211 -17.16 13.11 9.66
CA ARG A 211 -17.45 14.44 10.22
C ARG A 211 -17.26 15.55 9.18
N SER A 212 -16.25 15.45 8.34
CA SER A 212 -15.98 16.43 7.27
C SER A 212 -17.08 16.51 6.19
N LEU A 213 -17.88 15.45 6.05
CA LEU A 213 -19.05 15.44 5.16
C LEU A 213 -20.26 16.18 5.77
N LYS A 214 -20.30 16.32 7.10
CA LYS A 214 -21.37 17.01 7.84
C LYS A 214 -21.05 18.47 8.12
N THR A 215 -19.77 18.80 8.25
CA THR A 215 -19.29 20.14 8.57
C THR A 215 -18.28 20.56 7.50
N PRO A 216 -18.62 21.53 6.63
CA PRO A 216 -17.70 22.07 5.66
C PRO A 216 -16.46 22.66 6.35
N LEU A 217 -15.28 22.24 5.90
CA LEU A 217 -13.99 22.79 6.33
C LEU A 217 -13.67 23.98 5.41
N LYS A 218 -13.43 25.16 5.97
CA LYS A 218 -13.18 26.38 5.19
C LYS A 218 -11.71 26.53 4.84
N ASP A 219 -10.84 26.11 5.75
CA ASP A 219 -9.40 26.24 5.63
C ASP A 219 -8.68 25.10 6.36
N TYR A 220 -7.35 25.22 6.41
CA TYR A 220 -6.49 24.24 7.06
C TYR A 220 -6.64 24.21 8.59
N GLN A 221 -6.97 25.34 9.22
CA GLN A 221 -7.16 25.40 10.68
C GLN A 221 -8.40 24.61 11.10
N ASP A 222 -9.46 24.66 10.29
CA ASP A 222 -10.66 23.84 10.50
C ASP A 222 -10.32 22.33 10.42
N LEU A 223 -9.46 21.92 9.49
CA LEU A 223 -9.02 20.54 9.35
C LEU A 223 -8.18 20.08 10.55
N GLU A 224 -7.17 20.86 10.93
CA GLU A 224 -6.32 20.58 12.09
C GLU A 224 -7.16 20.42 13.36
N LYS A 225 -8.11 21.34 13.58
CA LYS A 225 -9.04 21.25 14.69
C LYS A 225 -9.88 19.98 14.64
N LEU A 226 -10.48 19.67 13.48
CA LEU A 226 -11.29 18.46 13.33
C LEU A 226 -10.50 17.19 13.65
N ILE A 227 -9.25 17.09 13.17
CA ILE A 227 -8.39 15.93 13.43
C ILE A 227 -8.12 15.81 14.93
N ASN A 228 -7.71 16.90 15.58
CA ASN A 228 -7.43 16.89 17.02
C ASN A 228 -8.67 16.54 17.86
N ASP A 229 -9.84 17.07 17.50
CA ASP A 229 -11.12 16.75 18.15
C ASP A 229 -11.44 15.25 17.99
N VAL A 230 -11.30 14.69 16.78
CA VAL A 230 -11.54 13.25 16.55
C VAL A 230 -10.56 12.36 17.30
N VAL A 231 -9.27 12.72 17.28
CA VAL A 231 -8.21 11.95 17.94
C VAL A 231 -8.41 11.91 19.45
N SER A 232 -8.70 13.07 20.05
CA SER A 232 -8.92 13.20 21.49
C SER A 232 -10.24 12.56 21.95
N GLU A 233 -11.37 12.84 21.30
CA GLU A 233 -12.67 12.28 21.69
C GLU A 233 -12.75 10.76 21.48
N GLY A 234 -12.06 10.25 20.45
CA GLY A 234 -12.03 8.83 20.12
C GLY A 234 -11.03 8.02 20.95
N ASN A 235 -10.19 8.67 21.78
CA ASN A 235 -9.07 8.04 22.50
C ASN A 235 -8.17 7.19 21.59
N TYR A 236 -7.87 7.69 20.38
CA TYR A 236 -7.01 6.98 19.44
C TYR A 236 -5.54 7.13 19.85
N ASP A 237 -4.79 6.02 19.95
CA ASP A 237 -3.35 6.01 20.23
C ASP A 237 -2.55 6.39 18.98
N LEU A 238 -2.43 7.69 18.72
CA LEU A 238 -1.70 8.25 17.59
C LEU A 238 -0.68 9.28 18.07
N ASN A 239 0.57 9.13 17.62
CA ASN A 239 1.62 10.10 17.89
C ASN A 239 1.52 11.33 16.94
N PRO A 240 2.27 12.41 17.22
CA PRO A 240 2.20 13.63 16.40
C PRO A 240 2.53 13.41 14.92
N VAL A 241 3.40 12.45 14.58
CA VAL A 241 3.74 12.14 13.18
C VAL A 241 2.54 11.48 12.48
N GLN A 242 1.85 10.58 13.16
CA GLN A 242 0.63 9.95 12.64
C GLN A 242 -0.53 10.95 12.50
N ILE A 243 -0.67 11.90 13.42
CA ILE A 243 -1.67 12.98 13.32
C ILE A 243 -1.44 13.79 12.04
N LYS A 244 -0.19 14.16 11.75
CA LYS A 244 0.15 14.83 10.49
C LYS A 244 -0.10 13.96 9.26
N GLN A 245 0.08 12.64 9.36
CA GLN A 245 -0.27 11.72 8.28
C GLN A 245 -1.78 11.63 8.04
N LEU A 246 -2.62 11.81 9.07
CA LEU A 246 -4.07 11.90 8.89
C LEU A 246 -4.46 13.11 8.02
N GLU A 247 -3.77 14.24 8.18
CA GLU A 247 -3.94 15.40 7.29
C GLU A 247 -3.61 15.03 5.84
N GLY A 248 -2.45 14.38 5.62
CA GLY A 248 -2.03 13.94 4.30
C GLY A 248 -3.02 12.97 3.65
N ALA A 249 -3.50 11.98 4.41
CA ALA A 249 -4.51 11.04 3.96
C ALA A 249 -5.82 11.77 3.59
N PHE A 250 -6.22 12.75 4.39
CA PHE A 250 -7.43 13.53 4.15
C PHE A 250 -7.33 14.40 2.88
N LEU A 251 -6.16 15.00 2.62
CA LEU A 251 -5.92 15.77 1.39
C LEU A 251 -6.03 14.87 0.15
N ILE A 252 -5.44 13.68 0.19
CA ILE A 252 -5.55 12.69 -0.89
C ILE A 252 -7.02 12.28 -1.07
N PHE A 253 -7.72 11.97 0.02
CA PHE A 253 -9.14 11.66 -0.03
C PHE A 253 -9.97 12.76 -0.68
N LYS A 254 -9.74 14.03 -0.32
CA LYS A 254 -10.47 15.17 -0.88
C LYS A 254 -10.21 15.36 -2.37
N GLU A 255 -8.96 15.23 -2.80
CA GLU A 255 -8.58 15.31 -4.21
C GLU A 255 -9.32 14.24 -5.02
N TYR A 256 -9.18 12.97 -4.63
CA TYR A 256 -9.69 11.84 -5.42
C TYR A 256 -11.19 11.58 -5.24
N SER A 257 -11.82 12.08 -4.18
CA SER A 257 -13.29 12.07 -4.04
C SER A 257 -13.97 13.13 -4.90
N SER A 258 -13.35 14.31 -5.04
CA SER A 258 -13.86 15.39 -5.91
C SER A 258 -13.86 14.96 -7.39
N PHE A 259 -12.87 14.16 -7.81
CA PHE A 259 -12.84 13.60 -9.16
C PHE A 259 -13.94 12.56 -9.44
N ASN A 260 -14.33 11.76 -8.46
CA ASN A 260 -15.42 10.79 -8.62
C ASN A 260 -16.79 11.46 -8.76
N SER A 261 -17.00 12.64 -8.16
CA SER A 261 -18.20 13.46 -8.44
C SER A 261 -18.22 14.08 -9.84
N CYS A 262 -17.06 14.28 -10.49
CA CYS A 262 -17.00 14.80 -11.86
C CYS A 262 -17.14 13.73 -12.94
N LYS A 263 -16.68 12.48 -12.72
CA LYS A 263 -16.70 11.43 -13.77
C LYS A 263 -18.06 10.77 -14.04
N PHE A 264 -19.08 11.01 -13.22
CA PHE A 264 -20.46 10.69 -13.61
C PHE A 264 -21.07 11.72 -14.58
N CYS A 265 -20.35 12.81 -14.89
CA CYS A 265 -20.62 13.69 -16.01
C CYS A 265 -19.48 13.61 -17.04
N ASN A 266 -19.65 12.74 -18.02
CA ASN A 266 -18.93 12.68 -19.30
C ASN A 266 -17.63 11.87 -19.42
N THR A 267 -17.69 11.06 -20.48
CA THR A 267 -16.66 10.49 -21.36
C THR A 267 -15.82 9.29 -20.90
N LYS A 268 -16.17 8.15 -21.53
CA LYS A 268 -15.26 7.11 -21.99
C LYS A 268 -13.98 7.74 -22.57
N ILE A 269 -12.88 7.65 -21.86
CA ILE A 269 -11.55 7.78 -22.45
C ILE A 269 -10.81 6.50 -22.06
N ARG A 270 -10.61 5.63 -23.05
CA ARG A 270 -9.65 4.53 -22.97
C ARG A 270 -8.26 5.17 -22.88
N PRO A 271 -7.41 4.84 -21.89
CA PRO A 271 -6.00 5.10 -22.05
C PRO A 271 -5.46 4.12 -23.09
N GLU A 272 -4.91 4.65 -24.18
CA GLU A 272 -3.97 3.91 -25.00
C GLU A 272 -2.76 3.57 -24.12
N ILE A 273 -2.43 2.27 -24.09
CA ILE A 273 -1.20 1.71 -23.50
C ILE A 273 -0.23 1.56 -24.66
#